data_AF-A0A3S4ILG0-F1
#
_entry.id   AF-A0A3S4ILG0-F1
#
_cell.length_a   1.000
_cell.length_b   1.000
_cell.length_c   1.000
_cell.angle_alpha   90.00
_cell.angle_beta   90.00
_cell.angle_gamma   90.00
#
_symmetry.space_group_name_H-M   'P 1'
#
loop_
_entity.id
_entity.type
_entity.pdbx_description
1 polymer ?
#
loop_
_entity_poly.entity_id
_entity_poly.type
_entity_poly.pdbx_seq_one_letter_code
_entity_poly.pdbx_strand_id
1 'polypeptide(L)'
;MANRLKGCCAPSPNWGISDDHSGIIELPADAPLGTDIREYLKLDDNTIEISVTPNRADCLGIIGVARDVAVLNKAPLQEPEMAPVTATISDTLPITVEAADACPRYLGRVVKGINVNAPTPLWMKEKLRRCGIRSIDAVVDVTNYVLLELGQPMHAFDKDRIDGGIVVRMAKEGETVVLLDGSEATLNADTLVIADHHKALGIAGIFWRRTFRRERRNAKCAAGMCVL
;
A
#
# COMPACT_ATOMS: atom_id res chain seq x y z
N MET A 1 -9.10 30.53 43.87
CA MET A 1 -9.87 29.45 43.22
C MET A 1 -8.89 28.60 42.42
N ALA A 2 -8.63 27.36 42.83
CA ALA A 2 -7.74 26.47 42.09
C ALA A 2 -8.48 25.93 40.85
N ASN A 3 -7.98 26.23 39.65
CA ASN A 3 -8.43 25.57 38.42
C ASN A 3 -8.05 24.09 38.50
N ARG A 4 -8.98 23.24 38.94
CA ARG A 4 -8.80 21.79 38.88
C ARG A 4 -9.06 21.31 37.45
N LEU A 5 -8.06 20.65 36.87
CA LEU A 5 -8.22 19.86 35.65
C LEU A 5 -9.23 18.73 35.93
N LYS A 6 -10.27 18.62 35.10
CA LYS A 6 -11.36 17.62 35.22
C LYS A 6 -11.21 16.42 34.26
N GLY A 7 -10.09 16.32 33.56
CA GLY A 7 -9.81 15.27 32.59
C GLY A 7 -8.40 15.36 32.02
N CYS A 8 -7.97 14.33 31.29
CA CYS A 8 -6.65 14.25 30.66
C CYS A 8 -6.80 13.76 29.21
N CYS A 9 -6.11 14.39 28.27
CA CYS A 9 -5.94 13.86 26.91
C CYS A 9 -4.79 12.86 26.91
N ALA A 10 -4.97 11.68 26.33
CA ALA A 10 -4.00 10.59 26.41
C ALA A 10 -3.38 10.27 25.02
N PRO A 11 -2.09 9.91 24.98
CA PRO A 11 -1.46 9.33 23.81
C PRO A 11 -1.90 7.87 23.61
N SER A 12 -1.79 7.35 22.39
CA SER A 12 -2.17 5.97 22.02
C SER A 12 -1.66 4.84 22.94
N PRO A 13 -0.43 4.89 23.47
CA PRO A 13 0.12 3.82 24.32
C PRO A 13 -0.62 3.70 25.66
N ASN A 14 -1.13 4.80 26.20
CA ASN A 14 -1.89 4.77 27.45
C ASN A 14 -3.20 3.98 27.32
N TRP A 15 -3.68 3.80 26.09
CA TRP A 15 -4.87 3.03 25.77
C TRP A 15 -4.54 1.68 25.11
N GLY A 16 -3.25 1.32 25.00
CA GLY A 16 -2.80 0.07 24.39
C GLY A 16 -3.08 -0.02 22.88
N ILE A 17 -3.23 1.12 22.20
CA ILE A 17 -3.62 1.16 20.77
C ILE A 17 -2.39 1.11 19.86
N SER A 18 -1.35 1.86 20.17
CA SER A 18 -0.09 1.85 19.41
C SER A 18 1.09 2.28 20.28
N ASP A 19 2.31 1.99 19.83
CA ASP A 19 3.56 2.38 20.50
C ASP A 19 3.99 3.82 20.18
N ASP A 20 3.09 4.65 19.64
CA ASP A 20 3.41 6.03 19.29
C ASP A 20 3.36 6.95 20.51
N HIS A 21 4.54 7.36 20.99
CA HIS A 21 4.71 8.27 22.13
C HIS A 21 4.79 9.75 21.73
N SER A 22 4.61 10.09 20.45
CA SER A 22 4.90 11.44 19.94
C SER A 22 3.88 12.53 20.32
N GLY A 23 2.66 12.15 20.75
CA GLY A 23 1.64 13.12 21.12
C GLY A 23 0.29 12.51 21.49
N ILE A 24 -0.68 13.38 21.77
CA ILE A 24 -2.08 13.01 21.99
C ILE A 24 -2.69 12.42 20.71
N ILE A 25 -3.69 11.56 20.84
CA ILE A 25 -4.42 11.03 19.68
C ILE A 25 -5.21 12.16 19.03
N GLU A 26 -4.85 12.50 17.79
CA GLU A 26 -5.61 13.43 16.96
C GLU A 26 -6.74 12.67 16.25
N LEU A 27 -7.97 12.92 16.68
CA LEU A 27 -9.15 12.40 16.02
C LEU A 27 -9.53 13.26 14.82
N PRO A 28 -10.21 12.69 13.80
CA PRO A 28 -10.81 13.46 12.73
C PRO A 28 -11.68 14.61 13.25
N ALA A 29 -11.69 15.75 12.54
CA ALA A 29 -12.42 16.94 12.95
C ALA A 29 -13.94 16.74 13.02
N ASP A 30 -14.46 15.72 12.34
CA ASP A 30 -15.85 15.27 12.32
C ASP A 30 -16.16 14.17 13.34
N ALA A 31 -15.24 13.86 14.26
CA ALA A 31 -15.48 12.88 15.32
C ALA A 31 -16.65 13.31 16.23
N PRO A 32 -17.64 12.44 16.47
CA PRO A 32 -18.82 12.78 17.25
C PRO A 32 -18.47 12.94 18.74
N LEU A 33 -18.64 14.16 19.26
CA LEU A 33 -18.38 14.47 20.66
C LEU A 33 -19.30 13.67 21.60
N GLY A 34 -18.73 13.13 22.67
CA GLY A 34 -19.46 12.38 23.70
C GLY A 34 -19.66 10.90 23.41
N THR A 35 -19.26 10.42 22.23
CA THR A 35 -19.26 8.98 21.91
C THR A 35 -18.08 8.29 22.61
N ASP A 36 -18.29 7.07 23.12
CA ASP A 36 -17.19 6.28 23.67
C ASP A 36 -16.13 6.04 22.58
N ILE A 37 -14.87 6.25 22.94
CA ILE A 37 -13.75 6.05 22.02
C ILE A 37 -13.66 4.61 21.52
N ARG A 38 -14.05 3.63 22.34
CA ARG A 38 -14.10 2.22 21.97
C ARG A 38 -15.11 1.97 20.86
N GLU A 39 -16.27 2.60 20.94
CA GLU A 39 -17.32 2.49 19.94
C GLU A 39 -16.95 3.24 18.65
N TYR A 40 -16.32 4.41 18.78
CA TYR A 40 -15.89 5.23 17.65
C TYR A 40 -14.75 4.57 16.86
N LEU A 41 -13.70 4.12 17.55
CA LEU A 41 -12.53 3.47 16.93
C LEU A 41 -12.72 1.96 16.71
N LYS A 42 -13.87 1.40 17.08
CA LYS A 42 -14.16 -0.05 17.00
C LYS A 42 -13.05 -0.87 17.66
N LEU A 43 -12.74 -0.55 18.93
CA LEU A 43 -11.65 -1.18 19.67
C LEU A 43 -12.01 -2.56 20.22
N ASP A 44 -13.29 -2.88 20.36
CA ASP A 44 -13.77 -4.22 20.73
C ASP A 44 -13.73 -5.16 19.51
N ASP A 45 -12.53 -5.39 19.01
CA ASP A 45 -12.22 -6.21 17.83
C ASP A 45 -10.94 -7.03 18.07
N ASN A 46 -10.74 -8.10 17.31
CA ASN A 46 -9.61 -9.02 17.49
C ASN A 46 -8.75 -9.11 16.23
N THR A 47 -7.43 -9.11 16.42
CA THR A 47 -6.48 -9.53 15.38
C THR A 47 -6.31 -11.04 15.45
N ILE A 48 -6.56 -11.72 14.33
CA ILE A 48 -6.39 -13.18 14.20
C ILE A 48 -5.24 -13.42 13.22
N GLU A 49 -4.18 -14.08 13.70
CA GLU A 49 -3.06 -14.51 12.88
C GLU A 49 -3.30 -15.95 12.40
N ILE A 50 -3.14 -16.19 11.10
CA ILE A 50 -3.36 -17.50 10.48
C ILE A 50 -2.11 -17.96 9.73
N SER A 51 -1.78 -19.24 9.86
CA SER A 51 -0.72 -19.87 9.07
C SER A 51 -1.30 -20.38 7.75
N VAL A 52 -0.96 -19.70 6.66
CA VAL A 52 -1.44 -20.06 5.31
C VAL A 52 -0.45 -21.02 4.64
N THR A 53 -0.94 -22.17 4.19
CA THR A 53 -0.13 -23.15 3.46
C THR A 53 0.11 -22.70 2.01
N PRO A 54 1.20 -23.12 1.34
CA PRO A 54 1.55 -22.63 -0.01
C PRO A 54 0.47 -22.85 -1.10
N ASN A 55 -0.41 -23.84 -0.92
CA ASN A 55 -1.52 -24.12 -1.83
C ASN A 55 -2.73 -23.16 -1.66
N ARG A 56 -2.71 -22.25 -0.68
CA ARG A 56 -3.79 -21.31 -0.35
C ARG A 56 -3.38 -19.85 -0.59
N ALA A 57 -2.75 -19.58 -1.73
CA ALA A 57 -2.36 -18.22 -2.12
C ALA A 57 -3.56 -17.25 -2.19
N ASP A 58 -4.77 -17.78 -2.41
CA ASP A 58 -6.04 -17.03 -2.35
C ASP A 58 -6.27 -16.38 -0.97
N CYS A 59 -5.79 -16.97 0.11
CA CYS A 59 -6.00 -16.51 1.50
C CYS A 59 -4.98 -15.47 2.00
N LEU A 60 -4.15 -14.91 1.12
CA LEU A 60 -3.20 -13.85 1.48
C LEU A 60 -3.80 -12.44 1.52
N GLY A 61 -5.12 -12.32 1.27
CA GLY A 61 -5.89 -11.10 1.46
C GLY A 61 -7.23 -11.37 2.17
N ILE A 62 -7.83 -10.32 2.71
CA ILE A 62 -9.10 -10.37 3.47
C ILE A 62 -10.22 -10.97 2.62
N ILE A 63 -10.32 -10.61 1.33
CA ILE A 63 -11.35 -11.16 0.44
C ILE A 63 -11.24 -12.69 0.31
N GLY A 64 -10.02 -13.24 0.32
CA GLY A 64 -9.79 -14.67 0.25
C GLY A 64 -10.24 -15.42 1.48
N VAL A 65 -9.81 -14.95 2.65
CA VAL A 65 -10.21 -15.50 3.95
C VAL A 65 -11.72 -15.36 4.15
N ALA A 66 -12.29 -14.19 3.85
CA ALA A 66 -13.72 -13.94 3.96
C ALA A 66 -14.54 -14.86 3.04
N ARG A 67 -14.04 -15.15 1.84
CA ARG A 67 -14.66 -16.11 0.92
C ARG A 67 -14.69 -17.53 1.51
N ASP A 68 -13.60 -17.98 2.11
CA ASP A 68 -13.53 -19.31 2.75
C ASP A 68 -14.52 -19.40 3.92
N VAL A 69 -14.56 -18.36 4.77
CA VAL A 69 -15.52 -18.25 5.88
C VAL A 69 -16.97 -18.24 5.37
N ALA A 70 -17.26 -17.50 4.30
CA ALA A 70 -18.59 -17.43 3.70
C ALA A 70 -19.05 -18.81 3.20
N VAL A 71 -18.17 -19.54 2.50
CA VAL A 71 -18.46 -20.90 2.00
C VAL A 71 -18.73 -21.86 3.15
N LEU A 72 -17.89 -21.87 4.19
CA LEU A 72 -18.04 -22.76 5.34
C LEU A 72 -19.36 -22.52 6.09
N ASN A 73 -19.77 -21.26 6.21
CA ASN A 73 -21.00 -20.88 6.91
C ASN A 73 -22.23 -20.85 6.00
N LYS A 74 -22.09 -21.13 4.70
CA LYS A 74 -23.16 -21.00 3.69
C LYS A 74 -23.83 -19.61 3.71
N ALA A 75 -23.02 -18.58 3.96
CA ALA A 75 -23.45 -17.19 4.01
C ALA A 75 -23.05 -16.46 2.71
N PRO A 76 -23.79 -15.42 2.30
CA PRO A 76 -23.38 -14.59 1.18
C PRO A 76 -22.09 -13.85 1.52
N LEU A 77 -21.17 -13.76 0.55
CA LEU A 77 -20.01 -12.88 0.64
C LEU A 77 -20.43 -11.46 0.24
N GLN A 78 -20.20 -10.49 1.12
CA GLN A 78 -20.40 -9.08 0.81
C GLN A 78 -19.07 -8.47 0.38
N GLU A 79 -18.95 -8.18 -0.92
CA GLU A 79 -17.76 -7.53 -1.49
C GLU A 79 -17.90 -6.00 -1.47
N PRO A 80 -16.79 -5.26 -1.35
CA PRO A 80 -16.82 -3.80 -1.45
C PRO A 80 -17.23 -3.38 -2.86
N GLU A 81 -18.08 -2.37 -2.96
CA GLU A 81 -18.44 -1.77 -4.25
C GLU A 81 -17.26 -0.96 -4.80
N MET A 82 -16.74 -1.37 -5.97
CA MET A 82 -15.58 -0.75 -6.61
C MET A 82 -15.94 -0.23 -8.01
N ALA A 83 -16.56 0.95 -8.07
CA ALA A 83 -16.87 1.59 -9.33
C ALA A 83 -15.59 2.04 -10.08
N PRO A 84 -15.49 1.83 -11.41
CA PRO A 84 -14.36 2.33 -12.19
C PRO A 84 -14.21 3.86 -12.11
N VAL A 85 -13.02 4.33 -11.75
CA VAL A 85 -12.73 5.77 -11.69
C VAL A 85 -12.52 6.32 -13.11
N THR A 86 -13.41 7.20 -13.56
CA THR A 86 -13.34 7.85 -14.88
C THR A 86 -12.09 8.72 -15.02
N ALA A 87 -11.43 8.66 -16.18
CA ALA A 87 -10.26 9.48 -16.46
C ALA A 87 -10.65 10.95 -16.67
N THR A 88 -9.99 11.86 -15.94
CA THR A 88 -10.16 13.32 -16.08
C THR A 88 -9.01 13.99 -16.82
N ILE A 89 -7.94 13.23 -17.09
CA ILE A 89 -6.76 13.65 -17.85
C ILE A 89 -6.42 12.57 -18.88
N SER A 90 -5.76 12.95 -19.97
CA SER A 90 -5.34 12.05 -21.04
C SER A 90 -3.88 11.59 -20.93
N ASP A 91 -3.19 11.96 -19.86
CA ASP A 91 -1.79 11.59 -19.66
C ASP A 91 -1.60 10.09 -19.52
N THR A 92 -0.68 9.57 -20.31
CA THR A 92 -0.26 8.18 -20.27
C THR A 92 1.25 8.08 -20.17
N LEU A 93 1.74 6.86 -19.99
CA LEU A 93 3.13 6.49 -20.04
C LEU A 93 3.20 5.26 -20.95
N PRO A 94 4.10 5.20 -21.95
CA PRO A 94 4.23 4.01 -22.78
C PRO A 94 4.73 2.84 -21.93
N ILE A 95 4.11 1.68 -22.10
CA ILE A 95 4.44 0.45 -21.37
C ILE A 95 4.64 -0.65 -22.40
N THR A 96 5.80 -1.27 -22.37
CA THR A 96 6.14 -2.44 -23.20
C THR A 96 6.40 -3.62 -22.30
N VAL A 97 5.77 -4.76 -22.59
CA VAL A 97 6.03 -6.03 -21.90
C VAL A 97 6.77 -6.94 -22.86
N GLU A 98 8.07 -7.09 -22.66
CA GLU A 98 8.94 -7.94 -23.48
C GLU A 98 8.91 -9.39 -22.98
N ALA A 99 8.82 -9.58 -21.66
CA ALA A 99 8.76 -10.90 -21.02
C ALA A 99 7.31 -11.31 -20.71
N ALA A 100 6.48 -11.45 -21.74
CA ALA A 100 5.03 -11.73 -21.60
C ALA A 100 4.72 -13.05 -20.87
N ASP A 101 5.60 -14.05 -20.97
CA ASP A 101 5.44 -15.31 -20.24
C ASP A 101 5.58 -15.14 -18.71
N ALA A 102 6.35 -14.12 -18.28
CA ALA A 102 6.62 -13.87 -16.86
C ALA A 102 5.74 -12.77 -16.25
N CYS A 103 5.29 -11.78 -17.03
CA CYS A 103 4.24 -10.82 -16.62
C CYS A 103 3.21 -10.77 -17.76
N PRO A 104 2.20 -11.66 -17.77
CA PRO A 104 1.20 -11.70 -18.84
C PRO A 104 0.32 -10.46 -18.86
N ARG A 105 0.29 -9.68 -17.77
CA ARG A 105 -0.50 -8.46 -17.68
C ARG A 105 0.18 -7.40 -16.81
N TYR A 106 0.36 -6.21 -17.40
CA TYR A 106 0.81 -5.03 -16.67
C TYR A 106 -0.17 -3.88 -16.88
N LEU A 107 -0.63 -3.28 -15.77
CA LEU A 107 -1.52 -2.13 -15.77
C LEU A 107 -0.79 -0.93 -15.18
N GLY A 108 -0.70 0.17 -15.93
CA GLY A 108 -0.16 1.43 -15.44
C GLY A 108 -1.19 2.54 -15.50
N ARG A 109 -1.17 3.43 -14.51
CA ARG A 109 -2.04 4.59 -14.43
C ARG A 109 -1.29 5.82 -13.93
N VAL A 110 -1.43 6.92 -14.66
CA VAL A 110 -0.87 8.21 -14.23
C VAL A 110 -1.88 8.94 -13.35
N VAL A 111 -1.44 9.37 -12.17
CA VAL A 111 -2.19 10.23 -11.24
C VAL A 111 -1.37 11.49 -10.97
N LYS A 112 -1.88 12.63 -11.44
CA LYS A 112 -1.19 13.92 -11.31
C LYS A 112 -1.69 14.74 -10.12
N GLY A 113 -0.80 15.56 -9.58
CA GLY A 113 -1.15 16.58 -8.59
C GLY A 113 -1.47 16.01 -7.21
N ILE A 114 -0.85 14.89 -6.84
CA ILE A 114 -1.07 14.29 -5.53
C ILE A 114 -0.30 15.04 -4.45
N ASN A 115 -0.92 15.19 -3.27
CA ASN A 115 -0.24 15.65 -2.08
C ASN A 115 0.38 14.44 -1.36
N VAL A 116 1.68 14.22 -1.54
CA VAL A 116 2.41 13.12 -0.88
C VAL A 116 2.56 13.31 0.63
N ASN A 117 2.33 14.52 1.13
CA ASN A 117 2.36 14.83 2.56
C ASN A 117 0.96 14.77 3.20
N ALA A 118 -0.07 14.35 2.45
CA ALA A 118 -1.39 14.17 3.02
C ALA A 118 -1.33 13.09 4.12
N PRO A 119 -2.00 13.30 5.27
CA PRO A 119 -2.06 12.27 6.29
C PRO A 119 -2.96 11.12 5.83
N THR A 120 -2.51 9.89 6.06
CA THR A 120 -3.37 8.71 5.87
C THR A 120 -4.56 8.79 6.85
N PRO A 121 -5.81 8.57 6.38
CA PRO A 121 -6.98 8.65 7.23
C PRO A 121 -6.96 7.56 8.32
N LEU A 122 -7.51 7.89 9.49
CA LEU A 122 -7.40 7.06 10.71
C LEU A 122 -7.94 5.64 10.52
N TRP A 123 -9.07 5.48 9.83
CA TRP A 123 -9.67 4.17 9.57
C TRP A 123 -8.73 3.24 8.79
N MET A 124 -7.95 3.79 7.85
CA MET A 124 -7.01 3.02 7.04
C MET A 124 -5.78 2.66 7.86
N LYS A 125 -5.26 3.63 8.65
CA LYS A 125 -4.16 3.38 9.58
C LYS A 125 -4.48 2.26 10.57
N GLU A 126 -5.69 2.27 11.15
CA GLU A 126 -6.11 1.24 12.09
C GLU A 126 -6.23 -0.14 11.43
N LYS A 127 -6.82 -0.23 10.23
CA LYS A 127 -6.88 -1.50 9.49
C LYS A 127 -5.48 -2.04 9.17
N LEU A 128 -4.56 -1.20 8.68
CA LEU A 128 -3.17 -1.58 8.43
C LEU A 128 -2.50 -2.09 9.72
N ARG A 129 -2.64 -1.33 10.82
CA ARG A 129 -2.06 -1.67 12.13
C ARG A 129 -2.56 -3.02 12.64
N ARG A 130 -3.87 -3.30 12.54
CA ARG A 130 -4.47 -4.57 12.97
C ARG A 130 -3.99 -5.77 12.15
N CYS A 131 -3.51 -5.54 10.93
CA CYS A 131 -2.86 -6.54 10.09
C CYS A 131 -1.32 -6.56 10.22
N GLY A 132 -0.76 -5.88 11.23
CA GLY A 132 0.69 -5.86 11.48
C GLY A 132 1.49 -4.93 10.55
N ILE A 133 0.83 -4.11 9.72
CA ILE A 133 1.49 -3.16 8.83
C ILE A 133 1.54 -1.77 9.47
N ARG A 134 2.75 -1.22 9.59
CA ARG A 134 2.95 0.16 10.04
C ARG A 134 2.63 1.15 8.91
N SER A 135 1.88 2.21 9.24
CA SER A 135 1.64 3.35 8.36
C SER A 135 2.92 4.17 8.15
N ILE A 136 3.23 4.53 6.90
CA ILE A 136 4.47 5.22 6.51
C ILE A 136 4.17 6.54 5.79
N ASP A 137 3.39 6.49 4.70
CA ASP A 137 2.84 7.64 3.98
C ASP A 137 1.61 7.22 3.17
N ALA A 138 0.79 8.19 2.79
CA ALA A 138 -0.50 7.94 2.17
C ALA A 138 -0.43 7.10 0.88
N VAL A 139 0.65 7.22 0.09
CA VAL A 139 0.76 6.46 -1.16
C VAL A 139 1.07 4.99 -0.87
N VAL A 140 2.07 4.74 -0.01
CA VAL A 140 2.45 3.39 0.41
C VAL A 140 1.31 2.71 1.18
N ASP A 141 0.64 3.46 2.05
CA ASP A 141 -0.47 2.98 2.86
C ASP A 141 -1.66 2.54 2.00
N VAL A 142 -1.99 3.28 0.93
CA VAL A 142 -3.04 2.89 -0.02
C VAL A 142 -2.65 1.60 -0.75
N THR A 143 -1.40 1.46 -1.21
CA THR A 143 -0.96 0.23 -1.89
C THR A 143 -0.96 -0.98 -0.96
N ASN A 144 -0.55 -0.80 0.31
CA ASN A 144 -0.60 -1.85 1.32
C ASN A 144 -2.04 -2.20 1.73
N TYR A 145 -2.92 -1.20 1.75
CA TYR A 145 -4.33 -1.41 2.04
C TYR A 145 -4.98 -2.30 0.98
N VAL A 146 -4.74 -2.03 -0.30
CA VAL A 146 -5.23 -2.87 -1.41
C VAL A 146 -4.62 -4.27 -1.38
N LEU A 147 -3.32 -4.38 -1.06
CA LEU A 147 -2.67 -5.68 -0.85
C LEU A 147 -3.40 -6.51 0.20
N LEU A 148 -3.69 -5.93 1.37
CA LEU A 148 -4.39 -6.65 2.43
C LEU A 148 -5.86 -6.91 2.11
N GLU A 149 -6.58 -5.94 1.54
CA GLU A 149 -8.01 -6.07 1.28
C GLU A 149 -8.30 -7.09 0.16
N LEU A 150 -7.56 -7.01 -0.94
CA LEU A 150 -7.82 -7.77 -2.16
C LEU A 150 -6.79 -8.86 -2.46
N GLY A 151 -5.65 -8.89 -1.76
CA GLY A 151 -4.55 -9.81 -2.05
C GLY A 151 -3.69 -9.40 -3.24
N GLN A 152 -3.83 -8.16 -3.75
CA GLN A 152 -3.14 -7.69 -4.95
C GLN A 152 -1.99 -6.73 -4.60
N PRO A 153 -0.72 -7.12 -4.82
CA PRO A 153 0.41 -6.21 -4.69
C PRO A 153 0.33 -5.08 -5.73
N MET A 154 0.63 -3.87 -5.29
CA MET A 154 0.70 -2.67 -6.15
C MET A 154 1.96 -1.88 -5.84
N HIS A 155 2.43 -1.08 -6.80
CA HIS A 155 3.53 -0.18 -6.58
C HIS A 155 3.29 1.21 -7.18
N ALA A 156 3.93 2.21 -6.61
CA ALA A 156 3.83 3.60 -7.03
C ALA A 156 5.23 4.14 -7.37
N PHE A 157 5.38 4.60 -8.62
CA PHE A 157 6.59 5.24 -9.11
C PHE A 157 6.43 6.77 -9.15
N ASP A 158 7.54 7.48 -8.99
CA ASP A 158 7.60 8.90 -9.32
C ASP A 158 7.70 9.05 -10.84
N LYS A 159 6.62 9.52 -11.48
CA LYS A 159 6.53 9.61 -12.94
C LYS A 159 7.64 10.50 -13.51
N ASP A 160 8.04 11.54 -12.79
CA ASP A 160 9.05 12.49 -13.27
C ASP A 160 10.48 11.91 -13.23
N ARG A 161 10.66 10.70 -12.67
CA ARG A 161 11.95 9.96 -12.65
C ARG A 161 12.01 8.79 -13.63
N ILE A 162 10.92 8.54 -14.36
CA ILE A 162 10.86 7.50 -15.38
C ILE A 162 11.30 8.11 -16.70
N ASP A 163 12.38 7.56 -17.27
CA ASP A 163 12.93 8.04 -18.52
C ASP A 163 12.29 7.30 -19.70
N GLY A 164 11.45 8.02 -20.47
CA GLY A 164 10.77 7.51 -21.66
C GLY A 164 9.48 6.73 -21.36
N GLY A 165 9.61 5.53 -20.80
CA GLY A 165 8.51 4.57 -20.62
C GLY A 165 8.82 3.49 -19.61
N ILE A 166 7.90 2.55 -19.43
CA ILE A 166 8.12 1.31 -18.67
C ILE A 166 8.40 0.16 -19.61
N VAL A 167 9.41 -0.63 -19.30
CA VAL A 167 9.75 -1.88 -19.98
C VAL A 167 9.77 -3.00 -18.95
N VAL A 168 8.88 -3.97 -19.11
CA VAL A 168 8.85 -5.19 -18.31
C VAL A 168 9.64 -6.26 -19.06
N ARG A 169 10.84 -6.56 -18.58
CA ARG A 169 11.81 -7.43 -19.26
C ARG A 169 12.59 -8.28 -18.27
N MET A 170 13.30 -9.29 -18.77
CA MET A 170 14.32 -9.95 -17.98
C MET A 170 15.52 -9.02 -17.75
N ALA A 171 16.18 -9.20 -16.61
CA ALA A 171 17.42 -8.51 -16.29
C ALA A 171 18.52 -8.90 -17.28
N LYS A 172 19.50 -8.02 -17.46
CA LYS A 172 20.76 -8.42 -18.10
C LYS A 172 21.61 -9.17 -17.08
N GLU A 173 22.38 -10.15 -17.53
CA GLU A 173 23.32 -10.86 -16.67
C GLU A 173 24.30 -9.87 -16.02
N GLY A 174 24.35 -9.86 -14.68
CA GLY A 174 25.18 -8.94 -13.92
C GLY A 174 24.62 -7.51 -13.80
N GLU A 175 23.36 -7.25 -14.19
CA GLU A 175 22.72 -5.95 -14.01
C GLU A 175 22.59 -5.62 -12.51
N THR A 176 22.98 -4.42 -12.10
CA THR A 176 22.89 -4.03 -10.68
C THR A 176 21.73 -3.07 -10.40
N VAL A 177 21.08 -3.28 -9.25
CA VAL A 177 20.00 -2.42 -8.76
C VAL A 177 20.21 -2.09 -7.29
N VAL A 178 20.15 -0.78 -6.97
CA VAL A 178 20.18 -0.29 -5.59
C VAL A 178 18.77 -0.32 -4.99
N LEU A 179 18.54 -1.24 -4.08
CA LEU A 179 17.25 -1.48 -3.43
C LEU A 179 16.87 -0.35 -2.46
N LEU A 180 15.60 -0.29 -2.07
CA LEU A 180 15.05 0.73 -1.15
C LEU A 180 15.80 0.84 0.18
N ASP A 181 16.32 -0.26 0.70
CA ASP A 181 17.12 -0.32 1.93
C ASP A 181 18.56 0.20 1.74
N GLY A 182 18.96 0.47 0.51
CA GLY A 182 20.30 0.93 0.13
C GLY A 182 21.29 -0.19 -0.18
N SER A 183 20.89 -1.46 -0.08
CA SER A 183 21.70 -2.57 -0.54
C SER A 183 21.75 -2.61 -2.08
N GLU A 184 22.84 -3.15 -2.63
CA GLU A 184 22.98 -3.37 -4.07
C GLU A 184 22.80 -4.86 -4.37
N ALA A 185 21.94 -5.17 -5.34
CA ALA A 185 21.71 -6.52 -5.82
C ALA A 185 22.23 -6.67 -7.25
N THR A 186 23.06 -7.67 -7.48
CA THR A 186 23.48 -8.12 -8.82
C THR A 186 22.50 -9.17 -9.32
N LEU A 187 21.90 -8.93 -10.48
CA LEU A 187 20.81 -9.74 -11.00
C LEU A 187 21.32 -10.73 -12.06
N ASN A 188 20.69 -11.90 -12.09
CA ASN A 188 20.90 -12.91 -13.11
C ASN A 188 19.91 -12.68 -14.26
N ALA A 189 20.20 -13.21 -15.45
CA ALA A 189 19.36 -13.05 -16.64
C ALA A 189 17.96 -13.70 -16.55
N ASP A 190 17.69 -14.53 -15.55
CA ASP A 190 16.38 -15.13 -15.26
C ASP A 190 15.51 -14.29 -14.32
N THR A 191 16.02 -13.14 -13.85
CA THR A 191 15.30 -12.26 -12.92
C THR A 191 14.43 -11.26 -13.69
N LEU A 192 13.13 -11.27 -13.45
CA LEU A 192 12.21 -10.29 -14.04
C LEU A 192 12.38 -8.91 -13.37
N VAL A 193 12.50 -7.86 -14.19
CA VAL A 193 12.65 -6.48 -13.72
C VAL A 193 11.62 -5.56 -14.36
N ILE A 194 11.24 -4.54 -13.59
CA ILE A 194 10.56 -3.36 -14.14
C ILE A 194 11.64 -2.32 -14.39
N ALA A 195 11.80 -1.91 -15.65
CA ALA A 195 12.80 -0.95 -16.08
C ALA A 195 12.16 0.27 -16.76
N ASP A 196 12.93 1.34 -16.89
CA ASP A 196 12.66 2.37 -17.89
C ASP A 196 13.53 2.11 -19.14
N HIS A 197 13.57 3.04 -20.09
CA HIS A 197 14.37 2.86 -21.32
C HIS A 197 15.90 2.86 -21.08
N HIS A 198 16.35 3.23 -19.88
CA HIS A 198 17.77 3.39 -19.54
C HIS A 198 18.24 2.45 -18.44
N LYS A 199 17.42 2.15 -17.43
CA LYS A 199 17.83 1.46 -16.21
C LYS A 199 16.70 0.65 -15.57
N ALA A 200 17.06 -0.38 -14.81
CA ALA A 200 16.11 -1.06 -13.93
C ALA A 200 15.62 -0.14 -12.80
N LEU A 201 14.30 -0.19 -12.55
CA LEU A 201 13.57 0.51 -11.49
C LEU A 201 13.24 -0.42 -10.31
N GLY A 202 13.39 -1.73 -10.48
CA GLY A 202 13.31 -2.72 -9.41
C GLY A 202 13.08 -4.13 -9.91
N ILE A 203 13.12 -5.08 -8.98
CA ILE A 203 12.86 -6.51 -9.19
C ILE A 203 11.35 -6.71 -9.16
N ALA A 204 10.79 -7.20 -10.26
CA ALA A 204 9.35 -7.29 -10.45
C ALA A 204 8.69 -8.19 -9.39
N GLY A 205 7.69 -7.65 -8.68
CA GLY A 205 6.92 -8.38 -7.68
C GLY A 205 7.64 -8.66 -6.35
N ILE A 206 8.89 -8.20 -6.19
CA ILE A 206 9.71 -8.50 -5.00
C ILE A 206 10.16 -7.22 -4.30
N PHE A 207 11.03 -6.44 -4.94
CA PHE A 207 11.69 -5.31 -4.28
C PHE A 207 12.02 -4.19 -5.24
N TRP A 208 11.84 -2.96 -4.79
CA TRP A 208 11.94 -1.78 -5.65
C TRP A 208 13.22 -0.99 -5.42
N ARG A 209 13.64 -0.25 -6.45
CA ARG A 209 14.80 0.63 -6.36
C ARG A 209 14.49 1.84 -5.48
N ARG A 210 15.50 2.31 -4.75
CA ARG A 210 15.43 3.56 -3.98
C ARG A 210 15.29 4.77 -4.89
N THR A 211 14.06 5.06 -5.30
CA THR A 211 13.78 6.14 -6.26
C THR A 211 12.70 7.08 -5.78
N PHE A 212 11.92 6.74 -4.75
CA PHE A 212 10.96 7.66 -4.16
C PHE A 212 11.62 8.53 -3.07
N ARG A 213 11.96 9.79 -3.40
CA ARG A 213 12.46 10.76 -2.42
C ARG A 213 11.43 11.87 -2.25
N ARG A 214 10.98 12.08 -1.01
CA ARG A 214 9.92 13.01 -0.53
C ARG A 214 10.13 14.52 -0.82
N GLU A 215 11.01 14.90 -1.74
CA GLU A 215 11.53 16.28 -1.85
C GLU A 215 10.66 17.26 -2.67
N ARG A 216 9.56 16.84 -3.30
CA ARG A 216 8.73 17.75 -4.13
C ARG A 216 7.30 17.92 -3.61
N ARG A 217 6.92 19.20 -3.41
CA ARG A 217 5.58 19.65 -2.97
C ARG A 217 4.43 19.32 -3.94
N ASN A 218 4.73 19.00 -5.20
CA ASN A 218 3.77 18.56 -6.22
C ASN A 218 4.38 17.37 -6.96
N ALA A 219 4.12 16.15 -6.48
CA ALA A 219 4.61 14.93 -7.14
C ALA A 219 3.61 14.44 -8.19
N LYS A 220 4.12 13.93 -9.31
CA LYS A 220 3.32 13.14 -10.25
C LYS A 220 3.58 11.67 -9.95
N CYS A 221 2.53 10.93 -9.66
CA CYS A 221 2.64 9.50 -9.41
C CYS A 221 2.24 8.73 -10.67
N ALA A 222 3.04 7.75 -11.04
CA ALA A 222 2.62 6.68 -11.93
C ALA A 222 2.41 5.44 -11.05
N ALA A 223 1.16 5.03 -10.86
CA ALA A 223 0.86 3.76 -10.22
C ALA A 223 1.04 2.65 -11.25
N GLY A 224 1.85 1.66 -10.91
CA GLY A 224 2.06 0.45 -11.70
C GLY A 224 1.58 -0.77 -10.93
N MET A 225 0.80 -1.60 -11.58
CA MET A 225 0.35 -2.89 -11.09
C MET A 225 0.72 -3.94 -12.14
N CYS A 226 1.77 -4.74 -11.91
CA CYS A 226 1.94 -5.99 -12.65
C CYS A 226 1.02 -7.02 -12.00
N VAL A 227 0.19 -7.66 -12.81
CA VAL A 227 -0.50 -8.89 -12.46
C VAL A 227 0.41 -9.99 -13.02
N LEU A 228 1.26 -10.52 -12.13
CA LEU A 228 2.09 -11.70 -12.41
C LEU A 228 1.20 -12.94 -12.47
#